data_AF-A0A7X8VMM5-F1
#
_entry.id   AF-A0A7X8VMM5-F1
#
_cell.length_a   1.000
_cell.length_b   1.000
_cell.length_c   1.000
_cell.angle_alpha   90.00
_cell.angle_beta   90.00
_cell.angle_gamma   90.00
#
_symmetry.space_group_name_H-M   'P 1'
#
loop_
_entity.id
_entity.type
_entity.pdbx_description
1 polymer ?
#
loop_
_entity_poly.entity_id
_entity_poly.type
_entity_poly.pdbx_seq_one_letter_code
_entity_poly.pdbx_strand_id
1 'polypeptide(L)'
;IQTIVASAIEREIKDRRLEFITVTDVTMTGDLHDATIFYTVRGENVGDEPDLDAAAEALHRARGQLRKIVGEQLGVRFTPTLTYRVDTVPEASAHMEALLERARKRDAELAELKKNAVPAGDPNPYKKDSDDEDGA
;
A
#
# COMPACT_ATOMS: atom_id res chain seq x y z
N ILE A 1 -7.50 -5.00 19.93
CA ILE A 1 -6.15 -4.52 20.29
C ILE A 1 -5.72 -3.34 19.44
N GLN A 2 -5.79 -3.43 18.11
CA GLN A 2 -5.42 -2.34 17.20
C GLN A 2 -5.97 -0.97 17.62
N THR A 3 -7.29 -0.85 17.83
CA THR A 3 -7.93 0.40 18.27
C THR A 3 -7.39 0.94 19.59
N ILE A 4 -7.08 0.04 20.53
CA ILE A 4 -6.54 0.41 21.85
C ILE A 4 -5.14 1.00 21.69
N VAL A 5 -4.27 0.32 20.94
CA VAL A 5 -2.90 0.78 20.69
C VAL A 5 -2.92 2.11 19.92
N ALA A 6 -3.72 2.22 18.87
CA ALA A 6 -3.83 3.43 18.08
C ALA A 6 -4.32 4.62 18.94
N SER A 7 -5.36 4.42 19.74
CA SER A 7 -5.87 5.46 20.65
C SER A 7 -4.86 5.82 21.74
N ALA A 8 -4.11 4.84 22.27
CA ALA A 8 -3.12 5.08 23.31
C ALA A 8 -1.95 5.92 22.76
N ILE A 9 -1.47 5.62 21.55
CA ILE A 9 -0.45 6.39 20.85
C ILE A 9 -0.93 7.83 20.61
N GLU A 10 -2.17 8.00 20.13
CA GLU A 10 -2.71 9.32 19.79
C GLU A 10 -2.98 10.20 21.03
N ARG A 11 -3.47 9.62 22.13
CA ARG A 11 -4.10 10.40 23.22
C ARG A 11 -3.41 10.31 24.57
N GLU A 12 -2.70 9.22 24.85
CA GLU A 12 -2.22 8.92 26.21
C GLU A 12 -0.71 9.12 26.36
N ILE A 13 0.04 9.08 25.26
CA ILE A 13 1.51 9.15 25.28
C ILE A 13 1.97 10.48 24.73
N LYS A 14 2.60 11.28 25.59
CA LYS A 14 3.14 12.60 25.24
C LYS A 14 4.56 12.47 24.69
N ASP A 15 4.68 11.96 23.47
CA ASP A 15 5.93 11.98 22.71
C ASP A 15 5.65 12.48 21.29
N ARG A 16 6.29 13.59 20.92
CA ARG A 16 6.08 14.23 19.60
C ARG A 16 6.43 13.30 18.44
N ARG A 17 7.40 12.39 18.65
CA ARG A 17 7.82 11.42 17.62
C ARG A 17 6.72 10.42 17.27
N LEU A 18 5.79 10.17 18.20
CA LEU A 18 4.67 9.26 17.99
C LEU A 18 3.53 9.91 17.18
N GLU A 19 3.46 11.23 17.08
CA GLU A 19 2.42 11.97 16.33
C GLU A 19 2.43 11.68 14.82
N PHE A 20 3.55 11.15 14.34
CA PHE A 20 3.76 10.79 12.94
C PHE A 20 3.55 9.30 12.68
N ILE A 21 3.25 8.51 13.71
CA ILE A 21 3.06 7.06 13.60
C ILE A 21 1.58 6.76 13.41
N THR A 22 1.27 5.95 12.40
CA THR A 22 -0.08 5.42 12.17
C THR A 22 -0.03 3.90 12.24
N VAL A 23 -0.92 3.31 13.06
CA VAL A 23 -1.05 1.85 13.17
C VAL A 23 -1.94 1.36 12.03
N THR A 24 -1.40 0.54 11.14
CA THR A 24 -2.14 0.02 9.98
C THR A 24 -2.83 -1.30 10.30
N ASP A 25 -2.16 -2.20 11.02
CA ASP A 25 -2.70 -3.50 11.39
C ASP A 25 -2.04 -4.07 12.67
N VAL A 26 -2.67 -5.07 13.28
CA VAL A 26 -2.10 -5.84 14.40
C VAL A 26 -2.40 -7.32 14.21
N THR A 27 -1.35 -8.13 14.12
CA THR A 27 -1.46 -9.59 14.10
C THR A 27 -1.11 -10.18 15.46
N MET A 28 -1.90 -11.13 15.94
CA MET A 28 -1.63 -11.87 17.17
C MET A 28 -1.27 -13.33 16.89
N THR A 29 -0.44 -13.92 17.76
CA THR A 29 -0.23 -15.37 17.77
C THR A 29 -1.50 -16.10 18.22
N GLY A 30 -1.65 -17.38 17.85
CA GLY A 30 -2.84 -18.17 18.17
C GLY A 30 -3.04 -18.40 19.69
N ASP A 31 -1.98 -18.30 20.47
CA ASP A 31 -1.98 -18.36 21.94
C ASP A 31 -2.14 -16.98 22.61
N LEU A 32 -2.29 -15.91 21.82
CA LEU A 32 -2.49 -14.52 22.24
C LEU A 32 -1.36 -13.93 23.11
N HIS A 33 -0.20 -14.59 23.18
CA HIS A 33 0.92 -14.11 24.00
C HIS A 33 1.73 -13.00 23.31
N ASP A 34 1.75 -12.98 21.98
CA ASP A 34 2.48 -11.99 21.20
C ASP A 34 1.57 -11.25 20.24
N ALA A 35 1.76 -9.94 20.15
CA ALA A 35 1.08 -9.07 19.20
C ALA A 35 2.12 -8.28 18.40
N THR A 36 2.10 -8.47 17.08
CA THR A 36 2.91 -7.69 16.13
C THR A 36 2.06 -6.55 15.60
N ILE A 37 2.50 -5.33 15.90
CA ILE A 37 1.86 -4.09 15.47
C ILE A 37 2.58 -3.60 14.21
N PHE A 38 1.82 -3.44 13.14
CA PHE A 38 2.27 -2.86 11.88
C PHE A 38 1.98 -1.36 11.89
N TYR A 39 2.98 -0.57 11.51
CA TYR A 39 2.85 0.88 11.50
C TYR A 39 3.54 1.53 10.30
N THR A 40 3.00 2.67 9.89
CA THR A 40 3.65 3.58 8.95
C THR A 40 4.07 4.85 9.67
N VAL A 41 5.09 5.51 9.13
CA VAL A 41 5.56 6.81 9.59
C VAL A 41 5.38 7.80 8.46
N ARG A 42 4.90 9.00 8.78
CA ARG A 42 4.86 10.13 7.84
C ARG A 42 5.95 11.14 8.17
N GLY A 43 6.38 11.93 7.19
CA GLY A 43 7.21 13.10 7.43
C GLY A 43 6.48 14.17 8.25
N GLU A 44 7.25 15.10 8.85
CA GLU A 44 6.67 16.20 9.63
C GLU A 44 5.81 17.13 8.75
N ASN A 45 6.26 17.37 7.52
CA ASN A 45 5.52 18.13 6.51
C ASN A 45 5.24 17.29 5.26
N VAL A 46 4.37 17.81 4.40
CA VAL A 46 4.05 17.20 3.10
C VAL A 46 5.31 17.22 2.22
N GLY A 47 5.89 16.03 2.00
CA GLY A 47 7.08 15.85 1.16
C GLY A 47 8.37 15.54 1.92
N ASP A 48 8.36 15.61 3.25
CA ASP A 48 9.51 15.20 4.06
C ASP A 48 9.61 13.67 4.14
N GLU A 49 10.84 13.16 4.15
CA GLU A 49 11.11 11.73 4.29
C GLU A 49 10.81 11.27 5.72
N PRO A 50 10.14 10.13 5.93
CA PRO A 50 9.81 9.65 7.26
C PRO A 50 11.05 9.19 8.04
N ASP A 51 11.15 9.62 9.31
CA ASP A 51 12.20 9.18 10.23
C ASP A 51 11.78 7.87 10.92
N LEU A 52 12.11 6.74 10.29
CA LEU A 52 11.79 5.41 10.78
C LEU A 52 12.55 5.05 12.07
N ASP A 53 13.78 5.53 12.22
CA ASP A 53 14.63 5.23 13.37
C ASP A 53 14.12 5.94 14.62
N ALA A 54 13.80 7.24 14.51
CA ALA A 54 13.20 7.99 15.60
C ALA A 54 11.84 7.42 16.02
N ALA A 55 11.03 6.98 15.05
CA ALA A 55 9.76 6.32 15.31
C ALA A 55 9.94 4.98 16.04
N ALA A 56 10.90 4.15 15.60
CA ALA A 56 11.22 2.88 16.26
C ALA A 56 11.72 3.09 17.69
N GLU A 57 12.59 4.07 17.94
CA GLU A 57 13.02 4.44 19.28
C GLU A 57 11.85 4.89 20.17
N ALA A 58 10.95 5.72 19.63
CA ALA A 58 9.80 6.23 20.37
C ALA A 58 8.85 5.10 20.77
N LEU A 59 8.53 4.18 19.85
CA LEU A 59 7.73 2.98 20.14
C LEU A 59 8.41 2.05 21.15
N HIS A 60 9.73 1.91 21.07
CA HIS A 60 10.50 1.13 22.03
C HIS A 60 10.41 1.72 23.44
N ARG A 61 10.57 3.04 23.59
CA ARG A 61 10.41 3.75 24.88
C ARG A 61 8.97 3.66 25.40
N ALA A 62 7.99 3.77 24.52
CA ALA A 62 6.58 3.69 24.85
C ALA A 62 6.08 2.27 25.16
N ARG A 63 6.86 1.22 24.87
CA ARG A 63 6.44 -0.20 24.99
C ARG A 63 5.86 -0.55 26.35
N GLY A 64 6.49 -0.10 27.44
CA GLY A 64 6.00 -0.39 28.80
C GLY A 64 4.65 0.25 29.08
N GLN A 65 4.49 1.52 28.70
CA GLN A 65 3.26 2.27 28.87
C GLN A 65 2.13 1.72 28.00
N LEU A 66 2.40 1.45 26.71
CA LEU A 66 1.45 0.84 25.79
C LEU A 66 0.98 -0.52 26.30
N ARG A 67 1.90 -1.36 26.77
CA ARG A 67 1.54 -2.66 27.34
C ARG A 67 0.66 -2.49 28.59
N LYS A 68 0.96 -1.54 29.47
CA LYS A 68 0.11 -1.26 30.63
C LYS A 68 -1.32 -0.86 30.21
N ILE A 69 -1.47 0.11 29.32
CA ILE A 69 -2.77 0.59 28.82
C ILE A 69 -3.55 -0.54 28.15
N VAL A 70 -2.89 -1.33 27.30
CA VAL A 70 -3.50 -2.49 26.64
C VAL A 70 -3.99 -3.51 27.65
N GLY A 71 -3.21 -3.80 28.70
CA GLY A 71 -3.60 -4.71 29.77
C GLY A 71 -4.82 -4.21 30.55
N GLU A 72 -4.83 -2.93 30.90
CA GLU A 72 -5.93 -2.28 31.64
C GLU A 72 -7.22 -2.28 30.82
N GLN A 73 -7.17 -1.92 29.53
CA GLN A 73 -8.35 -1.86 28.68
C GLN A 73 -8.88 -3.23 28.26
N LEU A 74 -8.02 -4.24 28.11
CA LEU A 74 -8.46 -5.60 27.76
C LEU A 74 -8.90 -6.43 28.98
N GLY A 75 -8.50 -6.06 30.20
CA GLY A 75 -8.83 -6.82 31.41
C GLY A 75 -8.25 -8.24 31.43
N VAL A 76 -7.18 -8.49 30.68
CA VAL A 76 -6.59 -9.83 30.52
C VAL A 76 -5.63 -10.16 31.65
N ARG A 77 -5.58 -11.45 32.01
CA ARG A 77 -4.60 -11.96 33.01
C ARG A 77 -3.15 -11.85 32.51
N PHE A 78 -2.95 -12.04 31.21
CA PHE A 78 -1.66 -11.94 30.55
C PHE A 78 -1.74 -10.93 29.43
N THR A 79 -1.07 -9.80 29.59
CA THR A 79 -0.97 -8.81 28.54
C THR A 79 0.05 -9.26 27.50
N PRO A 80 -0.32 -9.31 26.21
CA PRO A 80 0.59 -9.74 25.16
C PRO A 80 1.86 -8.89 25.11
N THR A 81 2.94 -9.49 24.63
CA THR A 81 4.14 -8.77 24.29
C THR A 81 3.92 -8.03 22.99
N LEU A 82 4.15 -6.71 23.02
CA LEU A 82 4.04 -5.86 21.85
C LEU A 82 5.39 -5.82 21.11
N THR A 83 5.35 -6.16 19.83
CA THR A 83 6.47 -6.06 18.88
C THR A 83 6.04 -5.15 17.73
N TYR A 84 6.95 -4.36 17.18
CA TYR A 84 6.65 -3.37 16.15
C TYR A 84 7.33 -3.73 14.83
N ARG A 85 6.62 -3.55 13.72
CA ARG A 85 7.17 -3.71 12.37
C ARG A 85 6.67 -2.58 11.47
N VAL A 86 7.57 -2.04 10.66
CA VAL A 86 7.21 -1.07 9.63
C VAL A 86 6.35 -1.78 8.58
N ASP A 87 5.26 -1.13 8.19
CA ASP A 87 4.38 -1.59 7.13
C ASP A 87 4.83 -1.02 5.79
N THR A 88 5.23 -1.89 4.87
CA THR A 88 5.65 -1.55 3.50
C THR A 88 4.49 -1.68 2.50
N VAL A 89 3.32 -2.17 2.91
CA VAL A 89 2.18 -2.43 2.02
C VAL A 89 1.57 -1.16 1.43
N PRO A 90 1.42 -0.04 2.18
CA PRO A 90 0.87 1.20 1.63
C PRO A 90 1.72 1.77 0.49
N GLU A 91 3.06 1.71 0.62
CA GLU A 91 3.99 2.15 -0.42
C GLU A 91 3.85 1.29 -1.69
N ALA A 92 3.79 -0.04 -1.52
CA ALA A 92 3.60 -0.98 -2.63
C ALA A 92 2.27 -0.75 -3.35
N SER A 93 1.19 -0.45 -2.62
CA SER A 93 -0.14 -0.18 -3.18
C SER A 93 -0.15 1.11 -4.00
N ALA A 94 0.42 2.20 -3.47
CA ALA A 94 0.55 3.47 -4.18
C ALA A 94 1.36 3.32 -5.48
N HIS A 95 2.44 2.53 -5.44
CA HIS A 95 3.23 2.23 -6.64
C HIS A 95 2.43 1.44 -7.69
N MET A 96 1.68 0.42 -7.27
CA MET A 96 0.82 -0.36 -8.17
C MET A 96 -0.28 0.49 -8.82
N GLU A 97 -0.91 1.39 -8.05
CA GLU A 97 -1.94 2.28 -8.56
C GLU A 97 -1.38 3.26 -9.61
N ALA A 98 -0.19 3.81 -9.37
CA ALA A 98 0.50 4.66 -10.34
C ALA A 98 0.84 3.91 -11.64
N LEU A 99 1.21 2.61 -11.56
CA LEU A 99 1.45 1.77 -12.74
C LEU A 99 0.17 1.51 -13.52
N LEU A 100 -0.93 1.20 -12.82
CA LEU A 100 -2.25 0.98 -13.44
C LEU A 100 -2.75 2.25 -14.13
N GLU A 101 -2.55 3.42 -13.54
CA GLU A 101 -2.94 4.69 -14.16
C GLU A 101 -2.15 4.97 -15.44
N ARG A 102 -0.83 4.72 -15.44
CA ARG A 102 0.01 4.85 -16.64
C ARG A 102 -0.42 3.88 -17.75
N ALA A 103 -0.77 2.64 -17.39
CA ALA A 103 -1.25 1.65 -18.36
C ALA A 103 -2.58 2.10 -18.99
N ARG A 104 -3.55 2.55 -18.17
CA ARG A 104 -4.84 3.08 -18.66
C ARG A 104 -4.67 4.27 -19.60
N LYS A 105 -3.75 5.20 -19.31
CA LYS A 105 -3.45 6.34 -20.19
C LYS A 105 -2.93 5.88 -21.55
N ARG A 106 -1.97 4.95 -21.59
CA ARG A 106 -1.45 4.39 -22.84
C ARG A 106 -2.52 3.66 -23.65
N ASP A 107 -3.37 2.88 -23.00
CA ASP A 107 -4.46 2.17 -23.68
C ASP A 107 -5.48 3.13 -24.28
N ALA A 108 -5.80 4.23 -23.58
CA ALA A 108 -6.66 5.28 -24.09
C ALA A 108 -6.04 5.99 -25.31
N GLU A 109 -4.75 6.33 -25.25
CA GLU A 109 -4.01 6.91 -26.39
C GLU A 109 -4.02 5.98 -27.60
N LEU A 110 -3.76 4.68 -27.40
CA LEU A 110 -3.83 3.66 -28.45
C LEU A 110 -5.23 3.52 -29.04
N ALA A 111 -6.28 3.61 -28.22
CA ALA A 111 -7.66 3.56 -28.68
C ALA A 111 -8.01 4.76 -29.57
N GLU A 112 -7.57 5.98 -29.19
CA GLU A 112 -7.76 7.18 -30.01
C GLU A 112 -6.96 7.13 -31.32
N LEU A 113 -5.73 6.62 -31.29
CA LEU A 113 -4.93 6.41 -32.50
C LEU A 113 -5.58 5.39 -33.44
N LYS A 114 -6.15 4.30 -32.90
CA LYS A 114 -6.87 3.29 -33.69
C LYS A 114 -8.12 3.83 -34.36
N LYS A 115 -8.86 4.76 -33.74
CA LYS A 115 -10.06 5.39 -34.35
C LYS A 115 -9.72 6.13 -35.64
N ASN A 116 -8.52 6.71 -35.71
CA ASN A 116 -8.06 7.51 -36.85
C ASN A 116 -7.12 6.72 -37.79
N ALA A 117 -6.82 5.46 -37.46
CA ALA A 117 -5.91 4.64 -38.26
C ALA A 117 -6.63 4.04 -39.46
N VAL A 118 -6.07 4.25 -40.64
CA VAL A 118 -6.47 3.52 -41.85
C VAL A 118 -5.74 2.17 -41.85
N PRO A 119 -6.44 1.03 -42.00
CA PRO A 119 -5.79 -0.27 -42.11
C PRO A 119 -4.74 -0.26 -43.22
N ALA A 120 -3.53 -0.72 -42.92
CA ALA A 120 -2.39 -0.71 -43.86
C ALA A 120 -2.48 -1.77 -44.97
N GLY A 121 -3.64 -2.43 -45.13
CA GLY A 121 -3.88 -3.46 -46.14
C GLY A 121 -4.77 -2.93 -47.26
N ASP A 122 -4.44 -3.28 -48.51
CA ASP A 122 -5.33 -3.06 -49.63
C ASP A 122 -6.66 -3.83 -49.42
N PRO A 123 -7.81 -3.25 -49.82
CA PRO A 123 -9.13 -3.84 -49.60
C PRO A 123 -9.35 -5.18 -50.33
N ASN A 124 -8.43 -5.59 -51.22
CA ASN A 124 -8.46 -6.89 -51.86
C ASN A 124 -7.08 -7.56 -51.79
N PRO A 125 -6.83 -8.44 -50.79
CA PRO A 125 -5.54 -9.09 -50.60
C PRO A 125 -5.29 -10.26 -51.57
N TYR A 126 -6.23 -10.57 -52.47
CA TYR A 126 -6.09 -11.65 -53.44
C TYR A 126 -5.57 -11.13 -54.78
N LYS A 127 -4.43 -11.68 -55.21
CA LYS A 127 -3.96 -11.55 -56.59
C LYS A 127 -4.93 -12.34 -57.47
N LYS A 128 -5.65 -11.66 -58.36
CA LYS A 128 -6.32 -12.36 -59.47
C LYS A 128 -5.22 -12.82 -60.39
N ASP A 129 -4.89 -14.10 -60.31
CA ASP A 129 -4.09 -14.74 -61.35
C ASP A 129 -4.84 -14.55 -62.68
N SER A 130 -4.09 -14.12 -63.69
CA SER A 130 -4.55 -13.88 -65.04
C SER A 130 -5.05 -15.18 -65.66
N ASP A 131 -6.36 -15.27 -65.91
CA ASP A 131 -6.88 -16.17 -66.94
C ASP A 131 -6.74 -15.44 -68.29
N ASP A 132 -5.54 -15.56 -68.88
CA ASP A 132 -5.45 -15.68 -70.32
C ASP A 132 -6.03 -17.05 -70.68
N GLU A 133 -7.19 -17.11 -71.34
CA GLU A 133 -7.43 -17.99 -72.50
C GLU A 133 -8.86 -17.86 -73.07
N ASP A 134 -8.88 -17.55 -74.37
CA ASP A 134 -9.84 -17.91 -75.41
C ASP A 134 -11.22 -17.24 -75.51
N GLY A 135 -11.38 -16.45 -76.60
CA GLY A 135 -12.68 -16.28 -77.24
C GLY A 135 -12.81 -15.14 -78.25
N ALA A 136 -12.33 -15.36 -79.49
CA ALA A 136 -13.01 -15.12 -80.79
C ALA A 136 -12.04 -14.81 -81.94
#